data_AF-A0A0M9YES3-F1
#
_entry.id   AF-A0A0M9YES3-F1
#
_cell.length_a   1.000
_cell.length_b   1.000
_cell.length_c   1.000
_cell.angle_alpha   90.00
_cell.angle_beta   90.00
_cell.angle_gamma   90.00
#
_symmetry.space_group_name_H-M   'P 1'
#
loop_
_entity.id
_entity.type
_entity.pdbx_description
1 polymer ?
#
loop_
_entity_poly.entity_id
_entity_poly.type
_entity_poly.pdbx_seq_one_letter_code
_entity_poly.pdbx_strand_id
1 'polypeptide(L)'
;MGNAARPGTVVVREIDHDPFAVDGEQYLVRELVWNGIDGRSYDLVRRRDDQVLTEDESFDSHPTDAQIAAVLEEHGLDAEPETCERRQKESLVATAHWHDNEWVGT
;
A
#
# COMPACT_ATOMS: atom_id res chain seq x y z
N MET A 1 -27.83 26.55 4.03
CA MET A 1 -27.54 26.29 2.60
C MET A 1 -26.66 25.05 2.59
N GLY A 2 -27.22 23.90 2.19
CA GLY A 2 -26.61 22.58 2.41
C GLY A 2 -25.61 22.24 1.31
N ASN A 3 -24.32 22.24 1.64
CA ASN A 3 -23.29 21.66 0.78
C ASN A 3 -23.22 20.15 1.08
N ALA A 4 -24.24 19.40 0.65
CA ALA A 4 -24.10 17.96 0.60
C ALA A 4 -23.22 17.65 -0.62
N ALA A 5 -21.93 17.37 -0.37
CA ALA A 5 -21.02 16.94 -1.42
C ALA A 5 -21.63 15.74 -2.17
N ARG A 6 -21.40 15.69 -3.49
CA ARG A 6 -21.87 14.56 -4.30
C ARG A 6 -21.27 13.26 -3.75
N PRO A 7 -22.02 12.16 -3.67
CA PRO A 7 -21.44 10.88 -3.25
C PRO A 7 -20.24 10.51 -4.13
N GLY A 8 -19.19 9.96 -3.51
CA GLY A 8 -17.96 9.52 -4.19
C GLY A 8 -17.02 10.64 -4.61
N THR A 9 -17.17 11.86 -4.09
CA THR A 9 -16.34 13.01 -4.51
C THR A 9 -15.46 13.57 -3.41
N VAL A 10 -15.68 13.17 -2.16
CA VAL A 10 -14.93 13.65 -1.01
C VAL A 10 -14.49 12.45 -0.17
N VAL A 11 -13.20 12.38 0.13
CA VAL A 11 -12.66 11.44 1.13
C VAL A 11 -13.13 11.91 2.51
N VAL A 12 -13.82 11.03 3.23
CA VAL A 12 -14.35 11.28 4.58
C VAL A 12 -13.48 10.68 5.68
N ARG A 13 -12.61 9.73 5.30
CA ARG A 13 -11.68 9.08 6.23
C ARG A 13 -10.50 8.49 5.47
N GLU A 14 -9.33 8.62 6.07
CA GLU A 14 -8.09 7.98 5.64
C GLU A 14 -7.67 6.98 6.73
N ILE A 15 -7.25 5.79 6.32
CA ILE A 15 -6.81 4.73 7.22
C ILE A 15 -5.47 4.21 6.70
N ASP A 16 -4.40 4.51 7.43
CA ASP A 16 -3.07 3.99 7.16
C ASP A 16 -2.97 2.54 7.66
N HIS A 17 -2.58 1.62 6.77
CA HIS A 17 -2.26 0.24 7.11
C HIS A 17 -0.82 0.12 7.63
N ASP A 18 -0.47 -1.06 8.14
CA ASP A 18 0.87 -1.31 8.69
C ASP A 18 1.96 -1.01 7.65
N PRO A 19 3.00 -0.24 8.01
CA PRO A 19 4.06 0.11 7.09
C PRO A 19 5.00 -1.08 6.82
N PHE A 20 5.63 -1.06 5.64
CA PHE A 20 6.64 -2.03 5.21
C PHE A 20 7.86 -1.29 4.62
N ALA A 21 9.01 -1.97 4.52
CA ALA A 21 10.28 -1.32 4.15
C ALA A 21 10.92 -1.97 2.93
N VAL A 22 11.10 -1.21 1.84
CA VAL A 22 11.73 -1.65 0.58
C VAL A 22 13.00 -0.81 0.37
N ASP A 23 14.14 -1.47 0.17
CA ASP A 23 15.45 -0.82 -0.01
C ASP A 23 15.78 0.25 1.06
N GLY A 24 15.37 0.00 2.32
CA GLY A 24 15.56 0.92 3.44
C GLY A 24 14.61 2.12 3.49
N GLU A 25 13.74 2.30 2.50
CA GLU A 25 12.66 3.29 2.49
C GLU A 25 11.36 2.68 3.02
N GLN A 26 10.54 3.48 3.72
CA GLN A 26 9.27 3.02 4.29
C GLN A 26 8.08 3.40 3.41
N TYR A 27 7.17 2.45 3.24
CA TYR A 27 5.94 2.58 2.48
C TYR A 27 4.75 2.12 3.31
N LEU A 28 3.55 2.58 2.96
CA LEU A 28 2.30 2.05 3.51
C LEU A 28 1.19 2.10 2.47
N VAL A 29 0.17 1.28 2.69
CA VAL A 29 -1.10 1.39 1.97
C VAL A 29 -2.03 2.31 2.75
N ARG A 30 -2.54 3.37 2.11
CA ARG A 30 -3.54 4.28 2.67
C ARG A 30 -4.89 3.97 2.05
N GLU A 31 -5.84 3.57 2.88
CA GLU A 31 -7.23 3.36 2.46
C GLU A 31 -8.01 4.67 2.57
N LEU A 32 -8.62 5.08 1.45
CA LEU A 32 -9.50 6.24 1.35
C LEU A 32 -10.95 5.79 1.35
N VAL A 33 -11.73 6.29 2.30
CA VAL A 33 -13.17 6.06 2.39
C VAL A 33 -13.90 7.28 1.83
N TRP A 34 -14.74 7.08 0.82
CA TRP A 34 -15.44 8.16 0.12
C TRP A 34 -16.84 8.44 0.68
N ASN A 35 -17.30 9.68 0.56
CA ASN A 35 -18.60 10.09 1.09
C ASN A 35 -19.76 9.44 0.33
N GLY A 36 -20.79 8.96 1.04
CA GLY A 36 -22.10 8.64 0.44
C GLY A 36 -22.13 7.47 -0.56
N ILE A 37 -21.02 6.77 -0.75
CA ILE A 37 -20.92 5.49 -1.45
C ILE A 37 -20.12 4.52 -0.59
N ASP A 38 -20.38 3.22 -0.70
CA ASP A 38 -19.50 2.18 -0.13
C ASP A 38 -18.20 2.02 -0.95
N GLY A 39 -17.73 3.10 -1.57
CA GLY A 39 -16.51 3.12 -2.36
C GLY A 39 -15.30 3.30 -1.46
N ARG A 40 -14.31 2.43 -1.64
CA ARG A 40 -12.97 2.55 -1.05
C ARG A 40 -11.97 2.62 -2.19
N SER A 41 -10.92 3.39 -2.00
CA SER A 41 -9.74 3.30 -2.85
C SER A 41 -8.50 3.17 -1.97
N TYR A 42 -7.41 2.70 -2.55
CA TYR A 42 -6.18 2.45 -1.82
C TYR A 42 -5.02 3.09 -2.57
N ASP A 43 -4.22 3.84 -1.83
CA ASP A 43 -3.03 4.49 -2.34
C ASP A 43 -1.78 3.89 -1.74
N LEU A 44 -0.74 3.78 -2.55
CA LEU A 44 0.60 3.45 -2.06
C LEU A 44 1.34 4.74 -1.73
N VAL A 45 1.80 4.88 -0.48
CA VAL A 45 2.41 6.11 0.03
C VAL A 45 3.83 5.85 0.51
N ARG A 46 4.78 6.68 0.06
CA ARG A 46 6.15 6.72 0.61
C ARG A 46 6.18 7.60 1.84
N ARG A 47 6.58 7.05 2.99
CA ARG A 47 6.52 7.71 4.30
C ARG A 47 7.53 8.83 4.49
N ARG A 48 8.65 8.80 3.78
CA ARG A 48 9.73 9.78 3.92
C ARG A 48 9.26 11.22 3.64
N ASP A 49 8.36 11.37 2.69
CA ASP A 49 7.89 12.67 2.17
C ASP A 49 6.37 12.71 1.93
N ASP A 50 5.64 11.69 2.38
CA ASP A 50 4.20 11.49 2.18
C ASP A 50 3.78 11.51 0.69
N GLN A 51 4.69 11.12 -0.21
CA GLN A 51 4.40 11.03 -1.64
C GLN A 51 3.46 9.86 -1.93
N VAL A 52 2.37 10.14 -2.63
CA VAL A 52 1.47 9.14 -3.19
C VAL A 52 2.06 8.64 -4.51
N LEU A 53 2.40 7.35 -4.58
CA LEU A 53 2.95 6.71 -5.78
C LEU A 53 1.87 6.32 -6.80
N THR A 54 0.61 6.30 -6.37
CA THR A 54 -0.59 6.00 -7.17
C THR A 54 -1.44 7.24 -7.42
N GLU A 55 -0.81 8.43 -7.58
CA GLU A 55 -1.55 9.69 -7.78
C GLU A 55 -2.39 9.66 -9.06
N ASP A 56 -1.92 8.97 -10.11
CA ASP A 56 -2.62 8.82 -11.38
C ASP A 56 -3.81 7.84 -11.30
N GLU A 57 -3.64 6.72 -10.59
CA GLU A 57 -4.65 5.67 -10.45
C GLU A 57 -4.52 4.93 -9.11
N SER A 58 -5.44 5.20 -8.18
CA SER A 58 -5.59 4.42 -6.94
C SER A 58 -6.16 3.03 -7.22
N PHE A 59 -5.87 2.07 -6.34
CA PHE A 59 -6.48 0.75 -6.43
C PHE A 59 -7.93 0.76 -5.94
N ASP A 60 -8.82 0.04 -6.62
CA ASP A 60 -10.22 -0.16 -6.18
C ASP A 60 -10.34 -1.07 -4.95
N SER A 61 -9.32 -1.90 -4.69
CA SER A 61 -9.27 -2.87 -3.60
C SER A 61 -7.89 -2.88 -2.95
N HIS A 62 -7.79 -3.42 -1.74
CA HIS A 62 -6.51 -3.53 -1.05
C HIS A 62 -5.49 -4.24 -1.95
N PRO A 63 -4.36 -3.59 -2.29
CA PRO A 63 -3.44 -4.09 -3.30
C PRO A 63 -2.73 -5.35 -2.79
N THR A 64 -2.39 -6.23 -3.73
CA THR A 64 -1.53 -7.38 -3.43
C THR A 64 -0.06 -6.95 -3.44
N ASP A 65 0.77 -7.73 -2.78
CA ASP A 65 2.23 -7.58 -2.79
C ASP A 65 2.81 -7.47 -4.22
N ALA A 66 2.26 -8.23 -5.18
CA ALA A 66 2.67 -8.15 -6.58
C ALA A 66 2.25 -6.83 -7.26
N GLN A 67 1.09 -6.27 -6.92
CA GLN A 67 0.67 -4.96 -7.42
C GLN A 67 1.49 -3.83 -6.82
N ILE A 68 1.84 -3.95 -5.53
CA ILE A 68 2.75 -3.02 -4.85
C ILE A 68 4.13 -3.08 -5.50
N ALA A 69 4.68 -4.28 -5.76
CA ALA A 69 5.95 -4.48 -6.45
C ALA A 69 5.95 -3.76 -7.81
N ALA A 70 4.93 -4.00 -8.64
CA ALA A 70 4.82 -3.39 -9.96
C ALA A 70 4.85 -1.86 -9.91
N VAL A 71 4.11 -1.24 -8.98
CA VAL A 71 4.14 0.23 -8.80
C VAL A 71 5.54 0.68 -8.38
N LEU A 72 6.19 0.00 -7.43
CA LEU A 72 7.53 0.37 -6.99
C LEU A 72 8.56 0.26 -8.13
N GLU A 73 8.46 -0.77 -8.98
CA GLU A 73 9.29 -0.94 -10.18
C GLU A 73 9.10 0.22 -11.18
N GLU A 74 7.86 0.69 -11.38
CA GLU A 74 7.58 1.87 -12.21
C GLU A 74 8.24 3.14 -11.69
N HIS A 75 8.43 3.24 -10.36
CA HIS A 75 9.15 4.32 -9.69
C HIS A 75 10.66 4.07 -9.56
N GLY A 76 11.18 3.01 -10.21
CA GLY A 76 12.61 2.69 -10.27
C GLY A 76 13.16 2.01 -9.00
N LEU A 77 12.29 1.43 -8.17
CA LEU A 77 12.66 0.70 -6.97
C LEU A 77 12.56 -0.80 -7.25
N ASP A 78 13.65 -1.52 -6.97
CA ASP A 78 13.72 -2.97 -7.16
C ASP A 78 13.03 -3.64 -5.97
N ALA A 79 11.77 -4.03 -6.18
CA ALA A 79 10.90 -4.63 -5.17
C ALA A 79 10.57 -6.07 -5.57
N GLU A 80 11.58 -6.95 -5.64
CA GLU A 80 11.34 -8.36 -5.96
C GLU A 80 10.40 -8.98 -4.90
N PRO A 81 9.32 -9.66 -5.29
CA PRO A 81 8.55 -10.48 -4.36
C PRO A 81 9.30 -11.80 -4.11
N GLU A 82 9.97 -11.95 -2.97
CA GLU A 82 10.49 -13.27 -2.58
C GLU A 82 9.35 -14.11 -2.04
N THR A 83 9.18 -15.27 -2.64
CA THR A 83 8.25 -16.27 -2.14
C THR A 83 8.71 -16.67 -0.74
N CYS A 84 7.94 -16.28 0.29
CA CYS A 84 8.18 -16.76 1.64
C CYS A 84 7.98 -18.29 1.64
N GLU A 85 9.07 -19.05 1.63
CA GLU A 85 9.08 -20.52 1.52
C GLU A 85 8.26 -21.21 2.64
N ARG A 86 7.93 -20.47 3.70
CA ARG A 86 7.15 -20.93 4.85
C ARG A 86 5.62 -20.83 4.67
N ARG A 87 5.12 -19.94 3.79
CA ARG A 87 3.68 -19.68 3.62
C ARG A 87 3.10 -20.13 2.28
N GLN A 88 3.93 -20.55 1.30
CA GLN A 88 3.47 -20.85 -0.09
C GLN A 88 2.55 -19.74 -0.65
N LYS A 89 2.89 -18.48 -0.34
CA LYS A 89 2.24 -17.30 -0.88
C LYS A 89 3.32 -16.34 -1.32
N GLU A 90 3.10 -15.73 -2.48
CA GLU A 90 3.91 -14.62 -2.97
C GLU A 90 3.82 -13.50 -1.93
N SER A 91 4.97 -13.03 -1.47
CA SER A 91 5.05 -11.92 -0.54
C SER A 91 6.21 -11.02 -0.93
N LEU A 92 6.11 -9.73 -0.68
CA LEU A 92 7.25 -8.83 -0.88
C LEU A 92 8.37 -9.17 0.11
N VAL A 93 9.63 -9.19 -0.34
CA VAL A 93 10.84 -9.33 0.53
C VAL A 93 10.80 -8.33 1.68
N ALA A 94 10.45 -7.11 1.31
CA ALA A 94 10.27 -5.95 2.17
C ALA A 94 9.22 -6.14 3.28
N THR A 95 8.20 -6.96 3.01
CA THR A 95 7.09 -7.26 3.93
C THR A 95 7.36 -8.53 4.73
N ALA A 96 8.44 -9.26 4.42
CA ALA A 96 8.82 -10.49 5.13
C ALA A 96 9.39 -10.26 6.54
N HIS A 97 9.55 -9.00 6.98
CA HIS A 97 10.14 -8.66 8.28
C HIS A 97 9.11 -8.21 9.32
N TRP A 98 8.31 -9.14 9.83
CA TRP A 98 8.12 -9.40 11.28
C TRP A 98 7.01 -10.44 11.52
N HIS A 99 7.39 -11.70 11.65
CA HIS A 99 6.58 -12.67 12.39
C HIS A 99 7.55 -13.51 13.23
N ASP A 100 7.36 -13.47 14.55
CA ASP A 100 8.02 -14.33 15.54
C ASP A 100 9.57 -14.23 15.59
N ASN A 101 10.07 -13.10 16.09
CA ASN A 101 11.26 -13.04 16.96
C ASN A 101 12.59 -13.69 16.51
N GLU A 102 12.83 -13.95 15.22
CA GLU A 102 14.10 -14.50 14.76
C GLU A 102 14.48 -14.02 13.35
N TRP A 103 15.76 -13.66 13.18
CA TRP A 103 16.37 -13.23 11.92
C TRP A 103 16.54 -14.42 10.97
N VAL A 104 16.15 -14.27 9.70
CA VAL A 104 16.47 -15.23 8.64
C VAL A 104 17.22 -14.49 7.53
N GLY A 105 18.47 -14.89 7.30
CA GLY A 105 19.30 -14.49 6.17
C GLY A 105 20.51 -15.44 6.07
N THR A 106 20.89 -15.78 4.86
CA THR A 106 22.24 -16.27 4.52
C THR A 106 22.84 -15.36 3.47
#